data_AF-R7T6Q8-F1
#
_entry.id   AF-R7T6Q8-F1
#
_cell.length_a   1.000
_cell.length_b   1.000
_cell.length_c   1.000
_cell.angle_alpha   90.00
_cell.angle_beta   90.00
_cell.angle_gamma   90.00
#
_symmetry.space_group_name_H-M   'P 1'
#
loop_
_entity.id
_entity.type
_entity.pdbx_description
1 polymer ?
#
loop_
_entity_poly.entity_id
_entity_poly.type
_entity_poly.pdbx_seq_one_letter_code
_entity_poly.pdbx_strand_id
1 'polypeptide(L)'
;DIDECNGTKGTHYHLDCHKCINTIGSYTCECDEYYELDPNEPKCIDVNECDGERGVDFNEDCHHCQNTSPGYRCRCNAGYDEDNTHTEGNCIGE
;
A
#
# COMPACT_ATOMS: atom_id res chain seq x y z
N ASP A 1 6.72 -30.97 -1.92
CA ASP A 1 6.22 -29.60 -1.88
C ASP A 1 4.71 -29.66 -2.00
N ILE A 2 3.99 -28.95 -1.14
CA ILE A 2 2.54 -28.84 -1.20
C ILE A 2 2.24 -27.44 -1.73
N ASP A 3 1.39 -27.32 -2.75
CA ASP A 3 1.05 -26.01 -3.28
C ASP A 3 -0.03 -25.36 -2.40
N GLU A 4 0.38 -24.47 -1.49
CA GLU A 4 -0.57 -23.78 -0.60
C GLU A 4 -1.50 -22.84 -1.39
N CYS A 5 -1.08 -22.32 -2.54
CA CYS A 5 -1.83 -21.37 -3.35
C CYS A 5 -3.03 -21.98 -4.08
N ASN A 6 -3.03 -23.30 -4.29
CA ASN A 6 -4.22 -24.05 -4.74
C ASN A 6 -5.24 -24.30 -3.60
N GLY A 7 -4.91 -23.87 -2.38
CA GLY A 7 -5.73 -24.00 -1.18
C GLY A 7 -6.74 -22.88 -0.96
N THR A 8 -7.35 -22.88 0.23
CA THR A 8 -8.30 -21.83 0.62
C THR A 8 -7.59 -20.69 1.34
N LYS A 9 -7.83 -19.45 0.90
CA LYS A 9 -7.33 -18.22 1.54
C LYS A 9 -7.77 -18.14 3.02
N GLY A 10 -6.88 -17.74 3.91
CA GLY A 10 -7.08 -17.70 5.36
C GLY A 10 -6.93 -19.05 6.08
N THR A 11 -6.69 -20.15 5.35
CA THR A 11 -6.45 -21.47 5.96
C THR A 11 -5.16 -22.11 5.44
N HIS A 12 -4.93 -22.11 4.13
CA HIS A 12 -3.73 -22.65 3.50
C HIS A 12 -2.68 -21.56 3.29
N TYR A 13 -3.12 -20.35 2.94
CA TYR A 13 -2.27 -19.16 2.84
C TYR A 13 -2.97 -17.94 3.45
N HIS A 14 -2.24 -16.86 3.72
CA HIS A 14 -2.73 -15.74 4.51
C HIS A 14 -3.95 -15.01 3.88
N LEU A 15 -4.84 -14.46 4.74
CA LEU A 15 -6.05 -13.75 4.31
C LEU A 15 -5.75 -12.48 3.51
N ASP A 16 -4.72 -11.74 3.94
CA ASP A 16 -4.27 -10.50 3.30
C ASP A 16 -3.14 -10.74 2.28
N CYS A 17 -2.98 -11.97 1.78
CA CYS A 17 -2.11 -12.24 0.65
C CYS A 17 -2.81 -11.80 -0.64
N HIS A 18 -2.30 -10.82 -1.36
CA HIS A 18 -2.96 -10.34 -2.60
C HIS A 18 -2.76 -11.35 -3.73
N LYS A 19 -1.51 -11.74 -3.98
CA LYS A 19 -1.16 -12.80 -4.91
C LYS A 19 -0.25 -13.84 -4.26
N CYS A 20 -0.75 -15.06 -4.13
CA CYS A 20 0.01 -16.17 -3.55
C CYS A 20 1.01 -16.74 -4.57
N ILE A 21 2.25 -16.95 -4.13
CA ILE A 21 3.34 -17.55 -4.90
C ILE A 21 3.84 -18.79 -4.15
N ASN A 22 3.63 -19.97 -4.72
CA ASN A 22 4.13 -21.21 -4.14
C ASN A 22 5.66 -21.30 -4.27
N THR A 23 6.34 -21.69 -3.21
CA THR A 23 7.81 -21.85 -3.18
C THR A 23 8.16 -23.25 -2.66
N ILE A 24 9.42 -23.67 -2.80
CA ILE A 24 9.79 -25.00 -2.28
C ILE A 24 9.83 -24.96 -0.76
N GLY A 25 8.88 -25.65 -0.12
CA GLY A 25 8.76 -25.80 1.32
C GLY A 25 7.88 -24.77 2.03
N SER A 26 7.28 -23.82 1.31
CA SER A 26 6.36 -22.80 1.83
C SER A 26 5.70 -22.04 0.66
N TYR A 27 4.92 -21.01 0.95
CA TYR A 27 4.54 -19.96 0.01
C TYR A 27 5.09 -18.60 0.42
N THR A 28 5.02 -17.63 -0.49
CA THR A 28 5.17 -16.19 -0.23
C THR A 28 4.03 -15.43 -0.91
N CYS A 29 3.93 -14.13 -0.63
CA CYS A 29 2.93 -13.25 -1.24
C CYS A 29 3.60 -12.15 -2.03
N GLU A 30 3.01 -11.83 -3.17
CA GLU A 30 3.25 -10.62 -3.94
C GLU A 30 2.12 -9.64 -3.62
N CYS A 31 2.50 -8.40 -3.31
CA CYS A 31 1.59 -7.36 -2.84
C CYS A 31 1.29 -6.36 -3.96
N ASP A 32 0.08 -5.81 -3.92
CA ASP A 32 -0.32 -4.77 -4.86
C ASP A 32 0.38 -3.44 -4.50
N GLU A 33 0.25 -2.45 -5.40
CA GLU A 33 0.76 -1.10 -5.16
C GLU A 33 0.23 -0.53 -3.84
N TYR A 34 1.10 0.20 -3.13
CA TYR A 34 0.87 0.73 -1.78
C TYR A 34 0.79 -0.32 -0.66
N TYR A 35 1.21 -1.57 -0.94
CA TYR A 35 1.37 -2.60 0.08
C TYR A 35 2.77 -3.23 0.00
N GLU A 36 3.28 -3.65 1.14
CA GLU A 36 4.53 -4.39 1.26
C GLU A 36 4.31 -5.74 1.93
N LEU A 37 5.25 -6.67 1.70
CA LEU A 37 5.24 -7.96 2.36
C LEU A 37 5.66 -7.78 3.82
N ASP A 38 4.83 -8.23 4.75
CA ASP A 38 5.17 -8.22 6.17
C ASP A 38 6.47 -9.02 6.41
N PRO A 39 7.43 -8.48 7.18
CA PRO A 39 8.73 -9.12 7.36
C PRO A 39 8.68 -10.42 8.17
N ASN A 40 7.56 -10.69 8.86
CA ASN A 40 7.38 -11.85 9.73
C ASN A 40 6.32 -12.82 9.21
N GLU A 41 5.35 -12.36 8.42
CA GLU A 41 4.23 -13.16 7.92
C GLU A 41 4.08 -13.01 6.40
N PRO A 42 3.68 -14.06 5.65
CA PRO A 42 3.44 -13.95 4.21
C PRO A 42 2.09 -13.27 3.95
N LYS A 43 2.01 -11.97 4.25
CA LYS A 43 0.82 -11.13 4.10
C LYS A 43 1.20 -9.74 3.61
N CYS A 44 0.27 -9.09 2.93
CA CYS A 44 0.45 -7.72 2.48
C CYS A 44 -0.06 -6.77 3.54
N ILE A 45 0.78 -5.82 3.94
CA ILE A 45 0.45 -4.73 4.85
C ILE A 45 0.53 -3.43 4.07
N ASP A 46 -0.40 -2.52 4.37
CA ASP A 46 -0.44 -1.19 3.81
C ASP A 46 0.85 -0.44 4.15
N VAL A 47 1.49 0.15 3.13
CA VAL A 47 2.67 0.99 3.31
C VAL A 47 2.19 2.33 3.83
N ASN A 48 2.83 2.86 4.88
CA ASN A 48 2.57 4.21 5.31
C ASN A 48 3.45 5.20 4.56
N GLU A 49 2.95 5.74 3.45
CA GLU A 49 3.74 6.69 2.65
C GLU A 49 4.05 8.00 3.38
N CYS A 50 3.28 8.32 4.44
CA CYS A 50 3.51 9.51 5.25
C CYS A 50 4.69 9.38 6.23
N ASP A 51 5.22 8.17 6.46
CA ASP A 51 6.44 7.97 7.25
C ASP A 51 7.72 8.19 6.41
N GLY A 52 7.55 8.42 5.10
CA GLY A 52 8.61 8.62 4.13
C GLY A 52 9.11 10.06 3.97
N GLU A 53 9.89 10.30 2.91
CA GLU A 53 10.40 11.63 2.56
C GLU A 53 9.48 12.34 1.55
N ARG A 54 9.31 13.66 1.75
CA ARG A 54 8.55 14.52 0.83
C ARG A 54 9.14 14.46 -0.57
N GLY A 55 8.29 14.23 -1.57
CA GLY A 55 8.65 14.12 -2.98
C GLY A 55 9.14 12.73 -3.41
N VAL A 56 9.27 11.78 -2.47
CA VAL A 56 9.64 10.39 -2.75
C VAL A 56 8.44 9.48 -2.53
N ASP A 57 7.93 9.45 -1.31
CA ASP A 57 6.82 8.59 -0.91
C ASP A 57 5.47 9.31 -1.05
N PHE A 58 5.49 10.64 -0.95
CA PHE A 58 4.32 11.49 -1.17
C PHE A 58 4.62 12.76 -1.97
N ASN A 59 3.61 13.39 -2.56
CA ASN A 59 3.80 14.58 -3.39
C ASN A 59 4.43 15.78 -2.63
N GLU A 60 5.31 16.55 -3.28
CA GLU A 60 5.97 17.71 -2.65
C GLU A 60 4.99 18.81 -2.21
N ASP A 61 3.92 19.03 -2.98
CA ASP A 61 2.87 20.02 -2.71
C ASP A 61 1.80 19.50 -1.72
N CYS A 62 2.03 18.33 -1.12
CA CYS A 62 1.21 17.81 -0.05
C CYS A 62 1.44 18.61 1.24
N HIS A 63 0.48 19.46 1.62
CA HIS A 63 0.54 20.21 2.87
C HIS A 63 0.48 19.31 4.11
N HIS A 64 -0.46 18.36 4.12
CA HIS A 64 -0.65 17.41 5.21
C HIS A 64 -0.93 16.01 4.65
N CYS A 65 0.05 15.11 4.77
CA CYS A 65 -0.12 13.71 4.41
C CYS A 65 -1.02 12.99 5.44
N GLN A 66 -1.96 12.21 4.95
CA GLN A 66 -2.75 11.28 5.76
C GLN A 66 -2.69 9.90 5.13
N ASN A 67 -2.14 8.92 5.85
CA ASN A 67 -2.17 7.54 5.41
C ASN A 67 -3.61 7.02 5.32
N THR A 68 -3.92 6.34 4.23
CA THR A 68 -5.19 5.67 3.99
C THR A 68 -4.92 4.20 3.67
N SER A 69 -5.94 3.42 3.35
CA SER A 69 -5.70 2.07 2.84
C SER A 69 -6.75 1.76 1.78
N PRO A 70 -6.36 1.61 0.50
CA PRO A 70 -4.98 1.67 -0.01
C PRO A 70 -4.37 3.09 -0.09
N GLY A 71 -3.05 3.20 0.08
CA GLY A 71 -2.23 4.39 -0.21
C GLY A 71 -2.45 5.56 0.73
N TYR A 72 -2.15 6.79 0.32
CA TYR A 72 -2.32 7.99 1.14
C TYR A 72 -3.21 9.05 0.47
N ARG A 73 -3.60 10.06 1.24
CA ARG A 73 -4.21 11.29 0.70
C ARG A 73 -3.58 12.54 1.27
N CYS A 74 -3.57 13.61 0.48
CA CYS A 74 -3.15 14.94 0.91
C CYS A 74 -4.34 15.77 1.36
N ARG A 75 -4.19 16.46 2.50
CA ARG A 75 -5.13 17.48 2.95
C ARG A 75 -4.54 18.86 2.72
N CYS A 76 -5.29 19.70 2.04
CA CYS A 76 -4.85 21.03 1.67
C CYS A 76 -5.18 22.07 2.75
N ASN A 77 -4.31 23.09 2.84
CA ASN A 77 -4.56 24.27 3.65
C ASN A 77 -5.75 25.07 3.08
N ALA A 78 -6.36 25.91 3.92
CA ALA A 78 -7.45 26.78 3.47
C ALA A 78 -7.00 27.66 2.28
N GLY A 79 -7.82 27.70 1.23
CA GLY A 79 -7.52 28.42 -0.02
C GLY A 79 -6.95 27.55 -1.15
N TYR A 80 -6.67 26.27 -0.88
CA TYR A 80 -6.18 25.29 -1.86
C TYR A 80 -7.19 24.14 -1.99
N ASP A 81 -7.31 23.60 -3.19
CA ASP A 81 -8.16 22.46 -3.52
C ASP A 81 -7.32 21.19 -3.75
N GLU A 82 -7.89 20.02 -3.46
CA GLU A 82 -7.28 18.73 -3.79
C GLU A 82 -7.36 18.50 -5.31
N ASP A 83 -6.20 18.26 -5.92
CA ASP A 83 -6.09 17.82 -7.31
C ASP A 83 -6.53 16.36 -7.41
N ASN A 84 -7.74 16.17 -7.90
CA ASN A 84 -8.34 14.84 -8.12
C ASN A 84 -7.84 14.16 -9.41
N THR A 85 -6.85 14.73 -10.11
CA THR A 85 -6.31 14.13 -11.35
C THR A 85 -5.19 13.12 -11.10
N HIS A 86 -4.60 13.12 -9.90
CA HIS A 86 -3.58 12.17 -9.46
C HIS A 86 -4.07 11.39 -8.25
N THR A 87 -3.81 10.08 -8.22
CA THR A 87 -4.13 9.19 -7.08
C THR A 87 -3.42 9.60 -5.79
N GLU A 88 -2.31 10.31 -5.93
CA GLU A 88 -1.38 10.73 -4.88
C GLU A 88 -1.69 12.12 -4.28
N GLY A 89 -2.70 12.81 -4.83
CA GLY A 89 -3.25 14.06 -4.31
C GLY A 89 -2.27 15.24 -4.26
N ASN A 90 -2.42 16.21 -5.15
CA ASN A 90 -1.69 17.48 -5.07
C ASN A 90 -2.59 18.55 -4.44
N CYS A 91 -2.02 19.57 -3.81
CA CYS A 91 -2.78 20.77 -3.47
C CYS A 91 -2.59 21.82 -4.56
N ILE A 92 -3.70 22.22 -5.20
CA ILE A 92 -3.71 23.21 -6.28
C ILE A 92 -4.44 24.49 -5.84
N GLY A 93 -3.90 25.64 -6.26
CA GLY A 93 -4.21 26.97 -5.72
C GLY A 93 -2.88 27.67 -5.39
N GLU A 94 -2.73 28.98 -5.31
CA GLU A 94 -3.66 30.11 -5.42
C GLU A 94 -3.90 30.62 -6.86
#